data_AF-A0A4R1Q428-F1
#
_entry.id   AF-A0A4R1Q428-F1
#
_cell.length_a   1.000
_cell.length_b   1.000
_cell.length_c   1.000
_cell.angle_alpha   90.00
_cell.angle_beta   90.00
_cell.angle_gamma   90.00
#
_symmetry.space_group_name_H-M   'P 1'
#
loop_
_entity.id
_entity.type
_entity.pdbx_description
1 polymer ?
#
loop_
_entity_poly.entity_id
_entity_poly.type
_entity_poly.pdbx_seq_one_letter_code
_entity_poly.pdbx_strand_id
1 'polypeptide(L)'
;MSEVAYEINWIERQHLPPAIPLVVLGNPEETGVGACCTIGQDGEPLLAVCLHYEHSIRTKAEWLGEYAFFGFAEDIYVLDLIDYSVQHWPLRGYVSEFFRCSDRLLAASACDLTCFDAAGKLVWESQGLGLDGVVVQDCANRYIRVSGEWDPPGGWVDAVLDAQTGEKIPGFYIGSGFYCRIVPGLRHPDDFTDLVRDIHYEADVWLWTAEQGMHRPERLEPTAEDLVEFDGVSVTRSLEETVEREFGQAASKPSWLLARLWHMTGGTILQAMDNVDENGKGFVDGGDYQFHVLIESAEGGVAVLEGRGDQSLNYVALSLAVRSEHMKAAQIEQLFRCLQAALLADVRQLAVCRIVVEDPEKNGYLFNYGWDGQKLLCNLDQE
;
A
#
# COMPACT_ATOMS: atom_id res chain seq x y z
N MET A 1 28.75 0.28 19.33
CA MET A 1 29.63 0.99 18.39
C MET A 1 28.86 2.21 17.91
N SER A 2 29.45 3.39 17.95
CA SER A 2 28.84 4.58 17.34
C SER A 2 28.81 4.36 15.82
N GLU A 3 27.65 4.57 15.22
CA GLU A 3 27.48 4.54 13.77
C GLU A 3 28.35 5.64 13.16
N VAL A 4 29.20 5.30 12.20
CA VAL A 4 30.02 6.29 11.48
C VAL A 4 29.07 7.10 10.60
N ALA A 5 29.02 8.41 10.82
CA ALA A 5 28.20 9.31 10.03
C ALA A 5 29.06 9.96 8.95
N TYR A 6 28.70 9.72 7.68
CA TYR A 6 29.31 10.41 6.55
C TYR A 6 28.51 11.64 6.14
N GLU A 7 29.17 12.61 5.53
CA GLU A 7 28.56 13.81 4.96
C GLU A 7 28.91 13.89 3.47
N ILE A 8 27.90 14.06 2.63
CA ILE A 8 28.07 14.27 1.18
C ILE A 8 27.86 15.75 0.87
N ASN A 9 28.90 16.42 0.40
CA ASN A 9 28.90 17.85 0.12
C ASN A 9 29.11 18.12 -1.36
N TRP A 10 28.07 18.59 -2.05
CA TRP A 10 28.15 18.98 -3.47
C TRP A 10 29.01 20.24 -3.63
N ILE A 11 29.96 20.19 -4.57
CA ILE A 11 30.91 21.28 -4.82
C ILE A 11 31.12 21.51 -6.32
N GLU A 12 31.57 22.72 -6.67
CA GLU A 12 32.04 22.96 -8.03
C GLU A 12 33.39 22.28 -8.25
N ARG A 13 33.63 21.78 -9.46
CA ARG A 13 34.85 21.06 -9.85
C ARG A 13 36.15 21.80 -9.49
N GLN A 14 36.17 23.12 -9.62
CA GLN A 14 37.33 23.96 -9.31
C GLN A 14 37.69 24.01 -7.81
N HIS A 15 36.77 23.58 -6.95
CA HIS A 15 36.95 23.52 -5.50
C HIS A 15 37.29 22.11 -4.99
N LEU A 16 37.56 21.15 -5.89
CA LEU A 16 37.99 19.81 -5.49
C LEU A 16 39.34 19.87 -4.74
N PRO A 17 39.43 19.26 -3.53
CA PRO A 17 40.69 19.23 -2.80
C PRO A 17 41.75 18.43 -3.59
N PRO A 18 42.94 18.98 -3.85
CA PRO A 18 43.93 18.34 -4.72
C PRO A 18 44.65 17.13 -4.10
N ALA A 19 44.42 16.85 -2.81
CA ALA A 19 45.20 15.87 -2.04
C ALA A 19 44.35 14.70 -1.47
N ILE A 20 43.11 14.54 -1.92
CA ILE A 20 42.26 13.42 -1.53
C ILE A 20 42.03 12.46 -2.71
N PRO A 21 41.78 11.16 -2.46
CA PRO A 21 41.39 10.22 -3.50
C PRO A 21 40.21 10.75 -4.34
N LEU A 22 40.19 10.39 -5.63
CA LEU A 22 39.14 10.77 -6.56
C LEU A 22 38.54 9.52 -7.21
N VAL A 23 37.23 9.35 -7.08
CA VAL A 23 36.45 8.34 -7.81
C VAL A 23 35.67 9.03 -8.91
N VAL A 24 35.64 8.41 -10.09
CA VAL A 24 34.88 8.87 -11.25
C VAL A 24 33.76 7.88 -11.50
N LEU A 25 32.51 8.36 -11.53
CA LEU A 25 31.31 7.58 -11.80
C LEU A 25 30.71 8.01 -13.15
N GLY A 26 30.16 7.08 -13.92
CA GLY A 26 29.71 7.32 -15.29
C GLY A 26 30.79 7.09 -16.35
N ASN A 27 30.47 7.43 -17.60
CA ASN A 27 31.39 7.27 -18.74
C ASN A 27 32.06 8.61 -19.11
N PRO A 28 33.32 8.87 -18.68
CA PRO A 28 34.00 10.13 -18.97
C PRO A 28 34.44 10.31 -20.42
N GLU A 29 34.46 9.23 -21.22
CA GLU A 29 34.83 9.30 -22.64
C GLU A 29 33.68 9.85 -23.49
N GLU A 30 32.45 9.57 -23.06
CA GLU A 30 31.23 9.95 -23.78
C GLU A 30 30.59 11.22 -23.21
N THR A 31 30.93 11.60 -21.97
CA THR A 31 30.21 12.65 -21.25
C THR A 31 31.12 13.61 -20.49
N GLY A 32 30.64 14.85 -20.33
CA GLY A 32 31.30 15.86 -19.49
C GLY A 32 31.12 15.58 -18.00
N VAL A 33 31.87 16.30 -17.17
CA VAL A 33 31.63 16.31 -15.72
C VAL A 33 30.29 17.00 -15.48
N GLY A 34 29.30 16.23 -15.00
CA GLY A 34 27.98 16.72 -14.65
C GLY A 34 27.95 17.34 -13.25
N ALA A 35 28.54 16.67 -12.26
CA ALA A 35 28.59 17.14 -10.88
C ALA A 35 29.81 16.61 -10.11
N CYS A 36 30.17 17.29 -9.03
CA CYS A 36 31.21 16.84 -8.11
C CYS A 36 30.72 16.93 -6.66
N CYS A 37 31.18 16.02 -5.81
CA CYS A 37 30.99 16.13 -4.36
C CYS A 37 32.21 15.63 -3.60
N THR A 38 32.27 15.96 -2.32
CA THR A 38 33.15 15.30 -1.36
C THR A 38 32.33 14.45 -0.39
N ILE A 39 32.89 13.31 0.01
CA ILE A 39 32.41 12.50 1.11
C ILE A 39 33.38 12.72 2.27
N GLY A 40 32.86 13.16 3.41
CA GLY A 40 33.65 13.47 4.59
C GLY A 40 33.13 12.78 5.85
N GLN A 41 33.95 12.79 6.88
CA GLN A 41 33.60 12.34 8.23
C GLN A 41 34.10 13.41 9.22
N ASP A 42 33.26 13.77 10.19
CA ASP A 42 33.59 14.78 11.21
C ASP A 42 34.07 16.12 10.61
N GLY A 43 33.50 16.52 9.45
CA GLY A 43 33.82 17.74 8.73
C GLY A 43 35.07 17.70 7.85
N GLU A 44 35.83 16.60 7.86
CA GLU A 44 37.03 16.44 7.03
C GLU A 44 36.72 15.66 5.74
N PRO A 45 37.05 16.20 4.55
CA PRO A 45 36.81 15.50 3.28
C PRO A 45 37.78 14.32 3.14
N LEU A 46 37.22 13.12 2.95
CA LEU A 46 37.97 11.87 2.81
C LEU A 46 38.12 11.46 1.34
N LEU A 47 37.10 11.72 0.53
CA LEU A 47 37.01 11.25 -0.84
C LEU A 47 36.34 12.31 -1.71
N ALA A 48 36.85 12.52 -2.93
CA ALA A 48 36.18 13.27 -3.97
C ALA A 48 35.48 12.30 -4.93
N VAL A 49 34.28 12.67 -5.39
CA VAL A 49 33.53 11.92 -6.41
C VAL A 49 33.13 12.87 -7.54
N CYS A 50 33.48 12.50 -8.79
CA CYS A 50 33.07 13.18 -10.01
C CYS A 50 32.06 12.33 -10.76
N LEU A 51 30.91 12.89 -11.09
CA LEU A 51 29.84 12.24 -11.84
C LEU A 51 29.87 12.72 -13.28
N HIS A 52 29.84 11.77 -14.21
CA HIS A 52 29.90 12.00 -15.64
C HIS A 52 28.60 11.52 -16.30
N TYR A 53 27.86 12.47 -16.87
CA TYR A 53 26.61 12.21 -17.60
C TYR A 53 26.33 13.35 -18.59
N GLU A 54 25.66 13.04 -19.70
CA GLU A 54 25.29 14.04 -20.71
C GLU A 54 24.10 14.89 -20.23
N HIS A 55 23.07 14.20 -19.74
CA HIS A 55 21.84 14.80 -19.26
C HIS A 55 21.39 14.08 -17.99
N SER A 56 21.19 14.85 -16.92
CA SER A 56 20.47 14.38 -15.74
C SER A 56 19.63 15.53 -15.21
N ILE A 57 18.34 15.26 -15.01
CA ILE A 57 17.41 16.24 -14.44
C ILE A 57 17.63 16.32 -12.92
N ARG A 58 18.06 15.21 -12.30
CA ARG A 58 18.28 15.10 -10.86
C ARG A 58 19.47 14.19 -10.57
N THR A 59 20.32 14.66 -9.67
CA THR A 59 21.42 13.86 -9.12
C THR A 59 21.14 13.66 -7.65
N LYS A 60 21.21 12.42 -7.21
CA LYS A 60 20.95 12.00 -5.84
C LYS A 60 22.18 11.32 -5.27
N ALA A 61 22.43 11.56 -4.00
CA ALA A 61 23.45 10.85 -3.26
C ALA A 61 22.94 10.58 -1.86
N GLU A 62 23.20 9.38 -1.36
CA GLU A 62 22.90 8.97 0.01
C GLU A 62 23.97 7.97 0.47
N TRP A 63 24.04 7.67 1.75
CA TRP A 63 24.92 6.63 2.26
C TRP A 63 24.20 5.70 3.22
N LEU A 64 24.73 4.48 3.38
CA LEU A 64 24.24 3.50 4.33
C LEU A 64 25.41 2.59 4.73
N GLY A 65 25.73 2.57 6.02
CA GLY A 65 26.91 1.86 6.51
C GLY A 65 28.19 2.40 5.87
N GLU A 66 28.98 1.51 5.26
CA GLU A 66 30.25 1.83 4.59
C GLU A 66 30.06 2.07 3.08
N TYR A 67 28.83 2.27 2.60
CA TYR A 67 28.52 2.43 1.19
C TYR A 67 27.88 3.79 0.90
N ALA A 68 28.33 4.44 -0.16
CA ALA A 68 27.69 5.61 -0.73
C ALA A 68 27.00 5.26 -2.05
N PHE A 69 25.79 5.78 -2.24
CA PHE A 69 24.93 5.53 -3.37
C PHE A 69 24.79 6.81 -4.16
N PHE A 70 25.00 6.75 -5.46
CA PHE A 70 24.85 7.88 -6.37
C PHE A 70 23.89 7.50 -7.48
N GLY A 71 22.85 8.29 -7.64
CA GLY A 71 21.85 8.07 -8.68
C GLY A 71 21.74 9.27 -9.60
N PHE A 72 21.87 9.05 -10.90
CA PHE A 72 21.70 10.06 -11.94
C PHE A 72 21.39 9.39 -13.27
N ALA A 73 20.68 10.11 -14.16
CA ALA A 73 20.14 9.52 -15.38
C ALA A 73 19.41 8.20 -15.06
N GLU A 74 19.73 7.10 -15.73
CA GLU A 74 19.11 5.79 -15.56
C GLU A 74 19.96 4.83 -14.71
N ASP A 75 20.90 5.36 -13.92
CA ASP A 75 21.92 4.55 -13.27
C ASP A 75 22.04 4.83 -11.76
N ILE A 76 22.32 3.75 -11.01
CA ILE A 76 22.80 3.80 -9.64
C ILE A 76 24.24 3.29 -9.61
N TYR A 77 25.09 4.01 -8.90
CA TYR A 77 26.44 3.60 -8.55
C TYR A 77 26.53 3.39 -7.04
N VAL A 78 27.05 2.24 -6.62
CA VAL A 78 27.29 1.91 -5.21
C VAL A 78 28.79 1.88 -4.99
N LEU A 79 29.27 2.81 -4.18
CA LEU A 79 30.68 3.04 -3.89
C LEU A 79 31.00 2.53 -2.49
N ASP A 80 31.91 1.56 -2.40
CA ASP A 80 32.48 1.12 -1.13
C ASP A 80 33.43 2.20 -0.60
N LEU A 81 33.19 2.70 0.61
CA LEU A 81 33.97 3.80 1.20
C LEU A 81 35.29 3.34 1.82
N ILE A 82 35.55 2.03 1.86
CA ILE A 82 36.78 1.44 2.41
C ILE A 82 37.81 1.22 1.29
N ASP A 83 37.41 0.57 0.20
CA ASP A 83 38.33 0.22 -0.90
C ASP A 83 38.09 1.00 -2.21
N TYR A 84 37.06 1.86 -2.23
CA TYR A 84 36.66 2.68 -3.38
C TYR A 84 36.23 1.88 -4.61
N SER A 85 35.90 0.59 -4.44
CA SER A 85 35.27 -0.18 -5.50
C SER A 85 33.87 0.34 -5.80
N VAL A 86 33.49 0.24 -7.07
CA VAL A 86 32.22 0.77 -7.59
C VAL A 86 31.44 -0.36 -8.23
N GLN A 87 30.19 -0.51 -7.81
CA GLN A 87 29.19 -1.32 -8.48
C GLN A 87 28.25 -0.40 -9.26
N HIS A 88 27.72 -0.89 -10.37
CA HIS A 88 26.80 -0.16 -11.25
C HIS A 88 25.53 -0.98 -11.46
N TRP A 89 24.39 -0.31 -11.34
CA TRP A 89 23.06 -0.89 -11.47
C TRP A 89 22.20 -0.01 -12.39
N PRO A 90 21.83 -0.48 -13.58
CA PRO A 90 20.89 0.23 -14.43
C PRO A 90 19.48 0.16 -13.82
N LEU A 91 18.70 1.21 -14.04
CA LEU A 91 17.30 1.30 -13.64
C LEU A 91 16.40 1.37 -14.88
N ARG A 92 15.12 1.06 -14.67
CA ARG A 92 14.09 1.39 -15.65
C ARG A 92 13.66 2.84 -15.47
N GLY A 93 13.97 3.66 -16.47
CA GLY A 93 13.75 5.10 -16.41
C GLY A 93 14.78 5.79 -15.51
N TYR A 94 14.48 7.02 -15.09
CA TYR A 94 15.44 7.85 -14.37
C TYR A 94 15.38 7.69 -12.86
N VAL A 95 16.49 7.98 -12.16
CA VAL A 95 16.52 8.09 -10.70
C VAL A 95 15.68 9.27 -10.24
N SER A 96 14.71 9.01 -9.36
CA SER A 96 13.87 10.04 -8.76
C SER A 96 14.39 10.48 -7.39
N GLU A 97 14.56 9.53 -6.46
CA GLU A 97 14.88 9.80 -5.05
C GLU A 97 15.44 8.57 -4.33
N PHE A 98 16.23 8.80 -3.27
CA PHE A 98 16.62 7.77 -2.30
C PHE A 98 15.82 7.89 -1.00
N PHE A 99 15.40 6.77 -0.44
CA PHE A 99 14.69 6.69 0.83
C PHE A 99 15.39 5.72 1.77
N ARG A 100 15.71 6.16 2.98
CA ARG A 100 16.18 5.25 4.03
C ARG A 100 14.99 4.55 4.68
N CYS A 101 15.11 3.23 4.83
CA CYS A 101 14.13 2.43 5.52
C CYS A 101 14.84 1.42 6.44
N SER A 102 14.90 1.74 7.73
CA SER A 102 15.66 0.95 8.71
C SER A 102 17.13 0.78 8.26
N ASP A 103 17.56 -0.45 8.05
CA ASP A 103 18.89 -0.90 7.63
C ASP A 103 19.01 -1.08 6.11
N ARG A 104 18.11 -0.45 5.35
CA ARG A 104 18.01 -0.55 3.90
C ARG A 104 17.95 0.81 3.25
N LEU A 105 18.44 0.88 2.01
CA LEU A 105 18.26 2.01 1.13
C LEU A 105 17.34 1.61 -0.03
N LEU A 106 16.31 2.41 -0.26
CA LEU A 106 15.39 2.25 -1.37
C LEU A 106 15.68 3.34 -2.41
N ALA A 107 15.84 2.96 -3.66
CA ALA A 107 16.02 3.86 -4.77
C ALA A 107 14.79 3.82 -5.67
N ALA A 108 14.08 4.94 -5.74
CA ALA A 108 12.93 5.08 -6.62
C ALA A 108 13.37 5.52 -8.01
N SER A 109 12.92 4.80 -9.03
CA SER A 109 13.02 5.21 -10.42
C SER A 109 11.69 5.83 -10.90
N ALA A 110 11.59 6.10 -12.20
CA ALA A 110 10.32 6.47 -12.84
C ALA A 110 9.24 5.37 -12.69
N CYS A 111 9.65 4.11 -12.64
CA CYS A 111 8.72 2.99 -12.73
C CYS A 111 8.75 2.05 -11.52
N ASP A 112 9.87 2.00 -10.78
CA ASP A 112 10.18 0.92 -9.84
C ASP A 112 10.86 1.44 -8.57
N LEU A 113 11.00 0.53 -7.60
CA LEU A 113 11.75 0.70 -6.37
C LEU A 113 12.81 -0.41 -6.28
N THR A 114 14.06 -0.02 -6.09
CA THR A 114 15.20 -0.93 -5.94
C THR A 114 15.70 -0.90 -4.50
N CYS A 115 15.90 -2.04 -3.86
CA CYS A 115 16.31 -2.12 -2.46
C CYS A 115 17.73 -2.64 -2.31
N PHE A 116 18.54 -1.91 -1.54
CA PHE A 116 19.89 -2.30 -1.15
C PHE A 116 19.97 -2.51 0.37
N ASP A 117 20.77 -3.48 0.79
CA ASP A 117 21.11 -3.67 2.20
C ASP A 117 22.28 -2.77 2.64
N ALA A 118 22.59 -2.79 3.93
CA ALA A 118 23.71 -2.05 4.51
C ALA A 118 25.10 -2.50 4.03
N ALA A 119 25.19 -3.61 3.29
CA ALA A 119 26.42 -4.07 2.63
C ALA A 119 26.49 -3.63 1.16
N GLY A 120 25.63 -2.70 0.73
CA GLY A 120 25.59 -2.19 -0.64
C GLY A 120 25.05 -3.20 -1.65
N LYS A 121 24.49 -4.33 -1.21
CA LYS A 121 24.04 -5.39 -2.09
C LYS A 121 22.57 -5.20 -2.46
N LEU A 122 22.27 -5.41 -3.73
CA LEU A 122 20.90 -5.50 -4.22
C LEU A 122 20.16 -6.66 -3.54
N VAL A 123 19.02 -6.35 -2.91
CA VAL A 123 18.14 -7.33 -2.25
C VAL A 123 16.99 -7.71 -3.17
N TRP A 124 16.28 -6.71 -3.71
CA TRP A 124 15.16 -6.89 -4.63
C TRP A 124 14.91 -5.64 -5.46
N GLU A 125 14.14 -5.81 -6.53
CA GLU A 125 13.61 -4.75 -7.38
C GLU A 125 12.11 -5.01 -7.59
N SER A 126 11.27 -4.05 -7.25
CA SER A 126 9.83 -4.13 -7.50
C SER A 126 9.55 -4.00 -9.01
N GLN A 127 8.33 -4.33 -9.45
CA GLN A 127 7.95 -4.13 -10.85
C GLN A 127 6.63 -3.36 -11.01
N GLY A 128 6.67 -2.33 -11.86
CA GLY A 128 5.52 -1.67 -12.46
C GLY A 128 4.74 -0.83 -11.46
N LEU A 129 5.41 0.01 -10.68
CA LEU A 129 4.77 0.90 -9.71
C LEU A 129 4.21 2.16 -10.36
N GLY A 130 4.84 2.65 -11.42
CA GLY A 130 4.41 3.81 -12.19
C GLY A 130 5.04 3.82 -13.59
N LEU A 131 4.90 4.95 -14.27
CA LEU A 131 5.50 5.23 -15.58
C LEU A 131 6.42 6.46 -15.56
N ASP A 132 6.13 7.45 -14.71
CA ASP A 132 6.88 8.72 -14.68
C ASP A 132 7.23 9.20 -13.25
N GLY A 133 7.18 8.31 -12.28
CA GLY A 133 7.59 8.63 -10.92
C GLY A 133 7.08 7.62 -9.90
N VAL A 134 7.95 7.27 -8.96
CA VAL A 134 7.58 6.51 -7.76
C VAL A 134 8.01 7.31 -6.53
N VAL A 135 7.13 7.40 -5.54
CA VAL A 135 7.39 8.04 -4.26
C VAL A 135 7.07 7.08 -3.14
N VAL A 136 8.01 6.92 -2.20
CA VAL A 136 7.75 6.21 -0.94
C VAL A 136 7.03 7.15 0.02
N GLN A 137 5.82 6.79 0.41
CA GLN A 137 5.01 7.54 1.37
C GLN A 137 5.37 7.17 2.82
N ASP A 138 5.63 5.89 3.06
CA ASP A 138 5.97 5.35 4.36
C ASP A 138 6.75 4.05 4.18
N CYS A 139 7.65 3.75 5.12
CA CYS A 139 8.38 2.50 5.14
C CYS A 139 8.50 2.02 6.59
N ALA A 140 7.60 1.09 6.94
CA ALA A 140 7.44 0.60 8.30
C ALA A 140 7.53 -0.93 8.33
N ASN A 141 8.63 -1.43 8.89
CA ASN A 141 8.92 -2.85 9.11
C ASN A 141 8.62 -3.75 7.89
N ARG A 142 7.42 -4.33 7.86
CA ARG A 142 6.98 -5.31 6.86
C ARG A 142 6.46 -4.68 5.57
N TYR A 143 6.02 -3.43 5.60
CA TYR A 143 5.32 -2.81 4.48
C TYR A 143 5.95 -1.50 4.04
N ILE A 144 5.97 -1.31 2.72
CA ILE A 144 6.37 -0.07 2.08
C ILE A 144 5.15 0.48 1.36
N ARG A 145 4.71 1.68 1.74
CA ARG A 145 3.68 2.40 1.00
C ARG A 145 4.32 3.24 -0.07
N VAL A 146 3.85 3.06 -1.29
CA VAL A 146 4.32 3.81 -2.44
C VAL A 146 3.15 4.42 -3.18
N SER A 147 3.42 5.48 -3.92
CA SER A 147 2.51 6.03 -4.93
C SER A 147 3.28 6.16 -6.23
N GLY A 148 2.71 5.67 -7.32
CA GLY A 148 3.32 5.77 -8.64
C GLY A 148 2.47 6.59 -9.60
N GLU A 149 3.12 7.44 -10.39
CA GLU A 149 2.47 8.26 -11.41
C GLU A 149 2.26 7.46 -12.70
N TRP A 150 1.03 7.43 -13.18
CA TRP A 150 0.62 6.83 -14.44
C TRP A 150 0.15 7.91 -15.41
N ASP A 151 0.45 7.73 -16.69
CA ASP A 151 0.01 8.63 -17.75
C ASP A 151 -1.51 8.90 -17.67
N PRO A 152 -1.96 10.13 -17.97
CA PRO A 152 -3.37 10.45 -17.98
C PRO A 152 -4.22 9.45 -18.80
N PRO A 153 -5.39 9.02 -18.28
CA PRO A 153 -6.06 9.55 -17.09
C PRO A 153 -5.65 8.88 -15.75
N GLY A 154 -4.58 8.07 -15.71
CA GLY A 154 -4.25 7.22 -14.55
C GLY A 154 -3.91 7.97 -13.26
N GLY A 155 -3.08 9.02 -13.35
CA GLY A 155 -2.70 9.82 -12.19
C GLY A 155 -1.84 9.03 -11.18
N TRP A 156 -1.85 9.46 -9.92
CA TRP A 156 -1.11 8.80 -8.84
C TRP A 156 -1.89 7.61 -8.29
N VAL A 157 -1.29 6.43 -8.33
CA VAL A 157 -1.89 5.18 -7.85
C VAL A 157 -1.07 4.67 -6.66
N ASP A 158 -1.73 4.54 -5.52
CA ASP A 158 -1.14 3.99 -4.31
C ASP A 158 -0.99 2.47 -4.40
N ALA A 159 0.10 1.95 -3.83
CA ALA A 159 0.33 0.52 -3.66
C ALA A 159 1.05 0.23 -2.34
N VAL A 160 0.96 -1.02 -1.90
CA VAL A 160 1.69 -1.52 -0.73
C VAL A 160 2.61 -2.65 -1.20
N LEU A 161 3.88 -2.59 -0.80
CA LEU A 161 4.87 -3.62 -1.07
C LEU A 161 5.22 -4.38 0.20
N ASP A 162 5.55 -5.65 0.05
CA ASP A 162 6.27 -6.40 1.09
C ASP A 162 7.72 -5.90 1.13
N ALA A 163 8.19 -5.45 2.30
CA ALA A 163 9.53 -4.85 2.45
C ALA A 163 10.67 -5.87 2.27
N GLN A 164 10.40 -7.16 2.41
CA GLN A 164 11.40 -8.22 2.25
C GLN A 164 11.56 -8.66 0.80
N THR A 165 10.49 -8.63 0.01
CA THR A 165 10.51 -9.13 -1.38
C THR A 165 10.36 -8.04 -2.44
N GLY A 166 9.85 -6.86 -2.08
CA GLY A 166 9.52 -5.80 -3.04
C GLY A 166 8.25 -6.07 -3.85
N GLU A 167 7.56 -7.18 -3.58
CA GLU A 167 6.36 -7.56 -4.32
C GLU A 167 5.15 -6.75 -3.85
N LYS A 168 4.29 -6.39 -4.82
CA LYS A 168 3.01 -5.76 -4.51
C LYS A 168 2.13 -6.73 -3.73
N ILE A 169 1.63 -6.26 -2.60
CA ILE A 169 0.66 -6.97 -1.80
C ILE A 169 -0.73 -6.67 -2.36
N PRO A 170 -1.57 -7.70 -2.61
CA PRO A 170 -2.97 -7.50 -2.96
C PRO A 170 -3.70 -6.93 -1.74
N GLY A 171 -3.79 -5.61 -1.66
CA GLY A 171 -4.28 -4.94 -0.46
C GLY A 171 -4.17 -3.43 -0.53
N PHE A 172 -4.54 -2.77 0.56
CA PHE A 172 -4.53 -1.32 0.67
C PHE A 172 -4.26 -0.88 2.11
N TYR A 173 -3.67 0.30 2.26
CA TYR A 173 -3.49 0.93 3.55
C TYR A 173 -4.71 1.80 3.90
N ILE A 174 -5.16 1.73 5.15
CA ILE A 174 -6.33 2.51 5.61
C ILE A 174 -5.99 3.61 6.61
N GLY A 175 -4.76 3.65 7.13
CA GLY A 175 -4.37 4.62 8.17
C GLY A 175 -3.89 3.97 9.45
N SER A 176 -3.20 4.76 10.28
CA SER A 176 -2.77 4.39 11.64
C SER A 176 -1.99 3.07 11.73
N GLY A 177 -1.23 2.72 10.70
CA GLY A 177 -0.46 1.48 10.65
C GLY A 177 -1.26 0.23 10.32
N PHE A 178 -2.53 0.36 9.90
CA PHE A 178 -3.37 -0.76 9.48
C PHE A 178 -3.36 -0.97 7.95
N TYR A 179 -3.20 -2.23 7.57
CA TYR A 179 -3.17 -2.70 6.20
C TYR A 179 -4.25 -3.76 5.99
N CYS A 180 -5.02 -3.62 4.93
CA CYS A 180 -6.02 -4.58 4.49
C CYS A 180 -5.40 -5.46 3.41
N ARG A 181 -5.14 -6.73 3.69
CA ARG A 181 -4.57 -7.70 2.75
C ARG A 181 -5.61 -8.73 2.34
N ILE A 182 -5.77 -8.89 1.03
CA ILE A 182 -6.48 -9.99 0.40
C ILE A 182 -5.54 -11.19 0.38
N VAL A 183 -5.98 -12.33 0.90
CA VAL A 183 -5.19 -13.56 0.90
C VAL A 183 -5.82 -14.53 -0.08
N PRO A 184 -5.21 -14.74 -1.27
CA PRO A 184 -5.81 -15.59 -2.29
C PRO A 184 -6.10 -16.99 -1.76
N GLY A 185 -7.31 -17.48 -2.02
CA GLY A 185 -7.74 -18.82 -1.63
C GLY A 185 -8.30 -18.95 -0.22
N LEU A 186 -8.18 -17.93 0.64
CA LEU A 186 -8.85 -17.91 1.94
C LEU A 186 -10.21 -17.24 1.81
N ARG A 187 -11.26 -17.96 2.20
CA ARG A 187 -12.66 -17.58 1.95
C ARG A 187 -13.51 -17.61 3.21
N HIS A 188 -13.10 -18.35 4.23
CA HIS A 188 -13.79 -18.42 5.52
C HIS A 188 -12.94 -17.78 6.62
N PRO A 189 -13.54 -17.17 7.67
CA PRO A 189 -12.78 -16.61 8.79
C PRO A 189 -11.80 -17.61 9.43
N ASP A 190 -12.19 -18.87 9.51
CA ASP A 190 -11.36 -19.94 10.07
C ASP A 190 -10.08 -20.20 9.27
N ASP A 191 -10.06 -19.87 7.98
CA ASP A 191 -8.88 -20.02 7.11
C ASP A 191 -7.74 -19.08 7.52
N PHE A 192 -8.05 -18.02 8.27
CA PHE A 192 -7.10 -17.01 8.73
C PHE A 192 -6.55 -17.29 10.12
N THR A 193 -6.92 -18.42 10.74
CA THR A 193 -6.56 -18.75 12.12
C THR A 193 -5.04 -18.74 12.34
N ASP A 194 -4.26 -19.20 11.36
CA ASP A 194 -2.80 -19.21 11.46
C ASP A 194 -2.15 -17.84 11.13
N LEU A 195 -2.94 -16.89 10.64
CA LEU A 195 -2.47 -15.57 10.21
C LEU A 195 -2.74 -14.48 11.25
N VAL A 196 -3.79 -14.64 12.08
CA VAL A 196 -4.10 -13.72 13.17
C VAL A 196 -3.39 -14.18 14.44
N ARG A 197 -2.65 -13.28 15.07
CA ARG A 197 -1.95 -13.58 16.32
C ARG A 197 -2.90 -13.63 17.50
N ASP A 198 -2.68 -14.62 18.37
CA ASP A 198 -3.31 -14.70 19.69
C ASP A 198 -4.83 -14.48 19.60
N ILE A 199 -5.50 -15.37 18.86
CA ILE A 199 -6.90 -15.14 18.46
C ILE A 199 -7.82 -15.09 19.67
N HIS A 200 -8.56 -14.00 19.73
CA HIS A 200 -9.74 -13.88 20.55
C HIS A 200 -10.95 -14.31 19.73
N TYR A 201 -11.43 -15.50 20.00
CA TYR A 201 -12.80 -15.85 19.65
C TYR A 201 -13.72 -15.18 20.68
N GLU A 202 -14.78 -14.52 20.22
CA GLU A 202 -15.94 -14.29 21.09
C GLU A 202 -16.57 -15.66 21.39
N ALA A 203 -15.94 -16.43 22.27
CA ALA A 203 -16.56 -17.61 22.78
C ALA A 203 -17.81 -17.14 23.54
N ASP A 204 -18.96 -17.64 23.12
CA ASP A 204 -20.14 -17.73 23.96
C ASP A 204 -19.82 -18.72 25.08
N VAL A 205 -19.02 -18.26 26.05
CA VAL A 205 -18.72 -19.00 27.26
C VAL A 205 -19.95 -18.88 28.14
N TRP A 206 -20.81 -19.88 28.02
CA TRP A 206 -21.88 -20.12 28.96
C TRP A 206 -21.32 -20.95 30.10
N LEU A 207 -21.29 -20.36 31.30
CA LEU A 207 -20.97 -21.07 32.52
C LEU A 207 -22.25 -21.65 33.11
N TRP A 208 -22.15 -22.82 33.72
CA TRP A 208 -23.26 -23.37 34.48
C TRP A 208 -22.94 -23.32 35.97
N THR A 209 -23.83 -22.73 36.77
CA THR A 209 -23.81 -22.85 38.25
C THR A 209 -25.14 -23.41 38.75
N ALA A 210 -25.11 -24.04 39.92
CA ALA A 210 -26.30 -24.60 40.54
C ALA A 210 -27.31 -23.51 40.92
N GLU A 211 -26.87 -22.30 41.26
CA GLU A 211 -27.77 -21.18 41.59
C GLU A 211 -28.34 -20.45 40.36
N GLN A 212 -27.59 -20.33 39.26
CA GLN A 212 -27.95 -19.45 38.13
C GLN A 212 -28.27 -20.19 36.83
N GLY A 213 -28.06 -21.51 36.77
CA GLY A 213 -28.18 -22.27 35.52
C GLY A 213 -27.08 -21.89 34.51
N MET A 214 -27.35 -22.08 33.22
CA MET A 214 -26.48 -21.56 32.15
C MET A 214 -26.54 -20.03 32.18
N HIS A 215 -25.45 -19.38 32.52
CA HIS A 215 -25.32 -17.93 32.60
C HIS A 215 -23.98 -17.50 32.01
N ARG A 216 -23.93 -16.27 31.51
CA ARG A 216 -22.69 -15.67 31.03
C ARG A 216 -21.95 -15.08 32.24
N PRO A 217 -20.64 -15.33 32.42
CA PRO A 217 -19.87 -14.67 33.47
C PRO A 217 -19.91 -13.15 33.27
N GLU A 218 -19.88 -12.38 34.37
CA GLU A 218 -19.62 -10.95 34.32
C GLU A 218 -18.24 -10.72 33.68
N ARG A 219 -18.22 -10.09 32.51
CA ARG A 219 -17.00 -9.76 31.77
C ARG A 219 -16.25 -8.65 32.52
N LEU A 220 -14.94 -8.83 32.73
CA LEU A 220 -14.01 -7.79 33.21
C LEU A 220 -13.58 -6.82 32.08
N GLU A 221 -13.93 -7.16 30.84
CA GLU A 221 -13.68 -6.45 29.58
C GLU A 221 -14.98 -5.75 29.11
N PRO A 222 -14.91 -4.70 28.26
CA PRO A 222 -16.06 -3.92 27.80
C PRO A 222 -17.27 -4.78 27.38
N THR A 223 -18.47 -4.30 27.70
CA THR A 223 -19.70 -5.06 27.46
C THR A 223 -19.99 -5.18 25.96
N ALA A 224 -20.81 -6.16 25.56
CA ALA A 224 -21.27 -6.28 24.18
C ALA A 224 -22.02 -5.01 23.72
N GLU A 225 -22.69 -4.29 24.62
CA GLU A 225 -23.33 -3.00 24.32
C GLU A 225 -22.29 -1.88 24.09
N ASP A 226 -21.14 -1.93 24.76
CA ASP A 226 -20.01 -0.99 24.54
C ASP A 226 -19.25 -1.28 23.23
N LEU A 227 -19.27 -2.53 22.75
CA LEU A 227 -18.63 -2.95 21.50
C LEU A 227 -19.58 -2.89 20.28
N VAL A 228 -20.90 -2.85 20.49
CA VAL A 228 -21.91 -2.65 19.45
C VAL A 228 -21.84 -1.24 18.83
N GLU A 229 -21.21 -0.25 19.48
CA GLU A 229 -20.85 1.00 18.78
C GLU A 229 -19.70 0.83 17.77
N PHE A 230 -18.93 -0.26 17.87
CA PHE A 230 -17.71 -0.53 17.09
C PHE A 230 -17.85 -1.74 16.16
N ASP A 231 -19.05 -2.19 15.86
CA ASP A 231 -19.34 -3.33 14.98
C ASP A 231 -19.29 -2.99 13.48
N GLY A 232 -18.77 -1.80 13.14
CA GLY A 232 -18.73 -1.27 11.78
C GLY A 232 -20.06 -0.65 11.31
N VAL A 233 -21.14 -0.68 12.10
CA VAL A 233 -22.42 -0.03 11.75
C VAL A 233 -22.25 1.47 11.54
N SER A 234 -21.36 2.12 12.29
CA SER A 234 -21.04 3.54 12.08
C SER A 234 -20.42 3.80 10.70
N VAL A 235 -19.54 2.90 10.25
CA VAL A 235 -18.93 2.94 8.92
C VAL A 235 -19.99 2.71 7.85
N THR A 236 -20.78 1.62 7.96
CA THR A 236 -21.90 1.34 7.06
C THR A 236 -22.83 2.55 6.95
N ARG A 237 -23.32 3.09 8.07
CA ARG A 237 -24.24 4.24 8.05
C ARG A 237 -23.63 5.45 7.36
N SER A 238 -22.36 5.77 7.63
CA SER A 238 -21.70 6.90 6.98
C SER A 238 -21.49 6.68 5.48
N LEU A 239 -21.21 5.45 5.05
CA LEU A 239 -21.14 5.08 3.64
C LEU A 239 -22.50 5.32 2.98
N GLU A 240 -23.56 4.79 3.58
CA GLU A 240 -24.92 4.92 3.08
C GLU A 240 -25.36 6.38 2.94
N GLU A 241 -25.17 7.18 3.99
CA GLU A 241 -25.50 8.62 3.98
C GLU A 241 -24.70 9.38 2.92
N THR A 242 -23.42 9.03 2.73
CA THR A 242 -22.56 9.70 1.75
C THR A 242 -22.95 9.32 0.33
N VAL A 243 -23.20 8.04 0.07
CA VAL A 243 -23.65 7.56 -1.24
C VAL A 243 -25.00 8.16 -1.60
N GLU A 244 -25.96 8.19 -0.66
CA GLU A 244 -27.25 8.83 -0.88
C GLU A 244 -27.13 10.35 -1.10
N ARG A 245 -26.23 11.03 -0.37
CA ARG A 245 -26.01 12.48 -0.55
C ARG A 245 -25.40 12.81 -1.91
N GLU A 246 -24.36 12.10 -2.33
CA GLU A 246 -23.63 12.42 -3.57
C GLU A 246 -24.32 11.86 -4.82
N PHE A 247 -25.05 10.76 -4.71
CA PHE A 247 -25.62 10.04 -5.87
C PHE A 247 -27.14 9.85 -5.83
N GLY A 248 -27.81 10.24 -4.74
CA GLY A 248 -29.26 10.13 -4.56
C GLY A 248 -29.71 8.74 -4.06
N GLN A 249 -30.99 8.65 -3.70
CA GLN A 249 -31.60 7.43 -3.13
C GLN A 249 -31.68 6.23 -4.08
N ALA A 250 -31.52 6.45 -5.39
CA ALA A 250 -31.53 5.39 -6.40
C ALA A 250 -30.18 4.66 -6.53
N ALA A 251 -29.13 5.12 -5.86
CA ALA A 251 -27.81 4.49 -5.93
C ALA A 251 -27.77 3.17 -5.13
N SER A 252 -27.20 2.13 -5.75
CA SER A 252 -26.94 0.85 -5.10
C SER A 252 -25.72 0.96 -4.18
N LYS A 253 -25.94 0.93 -2.86
CA LYS A 253 -24.89 0.99 -1.83
C LYS A 253 -23.92 -0.20 -1.93
N PRO A 254 -24.37 -1.46 -2.11
CA PRO A 254 -23.46 -2.60 -2.25
C PRO A 254 -22.57 -2.49 -3.48
N SER A 255 -23.13 -2.03 -4.61
CA SER A 255 -22.38 -1.86 -5.85
C SER A 255 -21.32 -0.77 -5.72
N TRP A 256 -21.63 0.33 -5.02
CA TRP A 256 -20.68 1.40 -4.77
C TRP A 256 -19.51 0.92 -3.89
N LEU A 257 -19.79 0.23 -2.77
CA LEU A 257 -18.72 -0.29 -1.91
C LEU A 257 -17.82 -1.26 -2.68
N LEU A 258 -18.42 -2.18 -3.44
CA LEU A 258 -17.64 -3.14 -4.23
C LEU A 258 -16.77 -2.43 -5.28
N ALA A 259 -17.30 -1.41 -5.96
CA ALA A 259 -16.52 -0.61 -6.90
C ALA A 259 -15.37 0.13 -6.20
N ARG A 260 -15.60 0.65 -4.99
CA ARG A 260 -14.56 1.29 -4.19
C ARG A 260 -13.46 0.31 -3.81
N LEU A 261 -13.81 -0.85 -3.29
CA LEU A 261 -12.85 -1.90 -2.93
C LEU A 261 -12.11 -2.41 -4.15
N TRP A 262 -12.80 -2.58 -5.29
CA TRP A 262 -12.17 -2.96 -6.55
C TRP A 262 -11.11 -1.94 -6.97
N HIS A 263 -11.44 -0.65 -6.92
CA HIS A 263 -10.50 0.42 -7.22
C HIS A 263 -9.29 0.42 -6.27
N MET A 264 -9.53 0.40 -4.95
CA MET A 264 -8.47 0.43 -3.93
C MET A 264 -7.55 -0.80 -3.97
N THR A 265 -8.02 -1.92 -4.52
CA THR A 265 -7.27 -3.20 -4.55
C THR A 265 -6.73 -3.54 -5.94
N GLY A 266 -6.88 -2.65 -6.93
CA GLY A 266 -6.54 -2.94 -8.33
C GLY A 266 -7.30 -4.18 -8.86
N GLY A 267 -8.52 -4.41 -8.38
CA GLY A 267 -9.39 -5.53 -8.74
C GLY A 267 -9.13 -6.85 -8.01
N THR A 268 -8.11 -6.93 -7.16
CA THR A 268 -7.80 -8.18 -6.44
C THR A 268 -8.86 -8.58 -5.42
N ILE A 269 -9.73 -7.65 -5.00
CA ILE A 269 -10.86 -7.96 -4.08
C ILE A 269 -11.74 -9.09 -4.61
N LEU A 270 -11.84 -9.28 -5.93
CA LEU A 270 -12.63 -10.35 -6.54
C LEU A 270 -12.13 -11.74 -6.13
N GLN A 271 -10.86 -11.89 -5.76
CA GLN A 271 -10.29 -13.15 -5.29
C GLN A 271 -10.68 -13.50 -3.85
N ALA A 272 -11.10 -12.51 -3.07
CA ALA A 272 -11.58 -12.68 -1.71
C ALA A 272 -13.10 -12.94 -1.62
N MET A 273 -13.80 -12.87 -2.75
CA MET A 273 -15.25 -13.05 -2.80
C MET A 273 -15.63 -14.52 -2.90
N ASP A 274 -16.56 -14.96 -2.06
CA ASP A 274 -16.96 -16.36 -1.98
C ASP A 274 -17.63 -16.87 -3.27
N ASN A 275 -18.27 -15.98 -4.01
CA ASN A 275 -19.07 -16.29 -5.21
C ASN A 275 -18.35 -16.04 -6.54
N VAL A 276 -17.02 -15.85 -6.53
CA VAL A 276 -16.20 -15.69 -7.74
C VAL A 276 -15.42 -16.98 -8.03
N ASP A 277 -15.61 -17.54 -9.22
CA ASP A 277 -14.87 -18.73 -9.66
C ASP A 277 -13.39 -18.44 -9.92
N GLU A 278 -12.60 -19.50 -10.15
CA GLU A 278 -11.15 -19.43 -10.40
C GLU A 278 -10.76 -18.66 -11.68
N ASN A 279 -11.71 -18.41 -12.59
CA ASN A 279 -11.50 -17.63 -13.81
C ASN A 279 -11.93 -16.16 -13.66
N GLY A 280 -12.25 -15.73 -12.43
CA GLY A 280 -12.80 -14.40 -12.18
C GLY A 280 -14.25 -14.25 -12.63
N LYS A 281 -14.92 -15.34 -13.02
CA LYS A 281 -16.34 -15.37 -13.38
C LYS A 281 -17.13 -15.68 -12.12
N GLY A 282 -17.64 -14.64 -11.48
CA GLY A 282 -18.56 -14.83 -10.37
C GLY A 282 -20.00 -14.96 -10.83
N PHE A 283 -20.73 -15.88 -10.21
CA PHE A 283 -22.19 -15.83 -10.14
C PHE A 283 -22.56 -14.83 -9.04
N VAL A 284 -22.21 -13.56 -9.23
CA VAL A 284 -22.87 -12.50 -8.47
C VAL A 284 -24.14 -12.21 -9.23
N ASP A 285 -25.16 -13.08 -9.07
CA ASP A 285 -26.47 -12.88 -9.67
C ASP A 285 -27.13 -11.71 -8.94
N GLY A 286 -26.69 -10.49 -9.27
CA GLY A 286 -27.35 -9.27 -8.88
C GLY A 286 -27.40 -8.95 -7.39
N GLY A 287 -26.40 -9.31 -6.56
CA GLY A 287 -26.15 -8.48 -5.38
C GLY A 287 -25.59 -9.04 -4.10
N ASP A 288 -25.60 -10.35 -3.92
CA ASP A 288 -25.15 -10.94 -2.67
C ASP A 288 -23.67 -11.28 -2.74
N TYR A 289 -22.88 -10.61 -1.90
CA TYR A 289 -21.47 -10.93 -1.75
C TYR A 289 -21.06 -11.02 -0.29
N GLN A 290 -20.08 -11.88 -0.07
CA GLN A 290 -19.33 -11.99 1.16
C GLN A 290 -17.85 -12.02 0.81
N PHE A 291 -17.04 -11.33 1.59
CA PHE A 291 -15.59 -11.36 1.46
C PHE A 291 -14.92 -11.27 2.82
N HIS A 292 -13.68 -11.79 2.88
CA HIS A 292 -12.82 -11.72 4.04
C HIS A 292 -11.48 -11.07 3.69
N VAL A 293 -11.06 -10.11 4.50
CA VAL A 293 -9.80 -9.38 4.34
C VAL A 293 -9.02 -9.46 5.64
N LEU A 294 -7.76 -9.87 5.55
CA LEU A 294 -6.87 -9.86 6.70
C LEU A 294 -6.47 -8.42 7.01
N ILE A 295 -6.63 -8.03 8.26
CA ILE A 295 -6.15 -6.76 8.79
C ILE A 295 -4.79 -7.03 9.45
N GLU A 296 -3.77 -6.35 8.95
CA GLU A 296 -2.39 -6.45 9.44
C GLU A 296 -1.93 -5.12 10.02
N SER A 297 -1.06 -5.21 11.03
CA SER A 297 -0.27 -4.10 11.57
C SER A 297 1.20 -4.32 11.25
N ALA A 298 2.07 -3.40 11.70
CA ALA A 298 3.52 -3.59 11.65
C ALA A 298 4.00 -4.85 12.38
N GLU A 299 3.20 -5.40 13.30
CA GLU A 299 3.52 -6.61 14.03
C GLU A 299 3.05 -7.86 13.28
N GLY A 300 1.93 -7.84 12.55
CA GLY A 300 1.41 -9.00 11.82
C GLY A 300 -0.11 -8.95 11.67
N GLY A 301 -0.75 -10.09 11.37
CA GLY A 301 -2.21 -10.18 11.33
C GLY A 301 -2.84 -9.96 12.70
N VAL A 302 -3.77 -9.02 12.77
CA VAL A 302 -4.44 -8.58 14.00
C VAL A 302 -5.95 -8.78 13.97
N ALA A 303 -6.56 -8.87 12.79
CA ALA A 303 -7.99 -9.16 12.66
C ALA A 303 -8.36 -9.67 11.26
N VAL A 304 -9.59 -10.14 11.11
CA VAL A 304 -10.23 -10.43 9.82
C VAL A 304 -11.47 -9.56 9.71
N LEU A 305 -11.48 -8.70 8.70
CA LEU A 305 -12.65 -7.92 8.32
C LEU A 305 -13.52 -8.79 7.40
N GLU A 306 -14.77 -8.95 7.79
CA GLU A 306 -15.82 -9.52 6.96
C GLU A 306 -16.64 -8.39 6.36
N GLY A 307 -16.86 -8.44 5.04
CA GLY A 307 -17.81 -7.57 4.37
C GLY A 307 -18.92 -8.37 3.71
N ARG A 308 -20.16 -7.88 3.85
CA ARG A 308 -21.35 -8.46 3.21
C ARG A 308 -22.12 -7.37 2.45
N GLY A 309 -22.66 -7.73 1.30
CA GLY A 309 -23.57 -6.87 0.54
C GLY A 309 -24.77 -7.66 0.07
N ASP A 310 -25.93 -7.03 0.03
CA ASP A 310 -27.18 -7.57 -0.54
C ASP A 310 -27.88 -6.47 -1.33
N GLN A 311 -27.98 -6.60 -2.65
CA GLN A 311 -28.65 -5.58 -3.48
C GLN A 311 -30.17 -5.63 -3.37
N SER A 312 -30.77 -6.78 -3.06
CA SER A 312 -32.22 -6.90 -2.89
C SER A 312 -32.70 -6.06 -1.69
N LEU A 313 -31.85 -5.97 -0.67
CA LEU A 313 -32.06 -5.17 0.53
C LEU A 313 -31.34 -3.81 0.49
N ASN A 314 -30.57 -3.53 -0.57
CA ASN A 314 -29.67 -2.38 -0.70
C ASN A 314 -28.80 -2.17 0.57
N TYR A 315 -28.24 -3.27 1.08
CA TYR A 315 -27.62 -3.36 2.39
C TYR A 315 -26.14 -3.69 2.32
N VAL A 316 -25.34 -3.06 3.18
CA VAL A 316 -23.91 -3.32 3.34
C VAL A 316 -23.57 -3.54 4.81
N ALA A 317 -22.82 -4.59 5.12
CA ALA A 317 -22.26 -4.84 6.44
C ALA A 317 -20.75 -4.91 6.37
N LEU A 318 -20.07 -4.32 7.35
CA LEU A 318 -18.64 -4.51 7.60
C LEU A 318 -18.48 -4.85 9.07
N SER A 319 -17.83 -5.96 9.41
CA SER A 319 -17.64 -6.39 10.79
C SER A 319 -16.31 -7.12 10.97
N LEU A 320 -15.83 -7.27 12.22
CA LEU A 320 -14.65 -8.08 12.50
C LEU A 320 -15.07 -9.52 12.83
N ALA A 321 -14.76 -10.46 11.95
CA ALA A 321 -15.07 -11.88 12.16
C ALA A 321 -14.11 -12.55 13.13
N VAL A 322 -12.82 -12.15 13.11
CA VAL A 322 -11.76 -12.64 13.99
C VAL A 322 -10.91 -11.46 14.43
N ARG A 323 -10.38 -11.47 15.66
CA ARG A 323 -9.40 -10.48 16.12
C ARG A 323 -8.40 -11.07 17.08
N SER A 324 -7.24 -10.44 17.18
CA SER A 324 -6.24 -10.70 18.22
C SER A 324 -6.76 -10.25 19.58
N GLU A 325 -6.43 -10.99 20.64
CA GLU A 325 -6.70 -10.62 22.03
C GLU A 325 -5.98 -9.34 22.46
N HIS A 326 -4.91 -8.97 21.74
CA HIS A 326 -4.16 -7.75 21.99
C HIS A 326 -4.80 -6.50 21.38
N MET A 327 -5.83 -6.67 20.54
CA MET A 327 -6.51 -5.54 19.89
C MET A 327 -7.53 -4.91 20.84
N LYS A 328 -7.15 -3.78 21.44
CA LYS A 328 -7.97 -3.04 22.41
C LYS A 328 -9.11 -2.28 21.72
N ALA A 329 -10.17 -1.96 22.46
CA ALA A 329 -11.33 -1.20 21.95
C ALA A 329 -10.94 0.09 21.18
N ALA A 330 -10.00 0.88 21.72
CA ALA A 330 -9.51 2.10 21.06
C ALA A 330 -8.84 1.82 19.70
N GLN A 331 -8.18 0.67 19.53
CA GLN A 331 -7.57 0.28 18.26
C GLN A 331 -8.63 -0.18 17.25
N ILE A 332 -9.70 -0.85 17.71
CA ILE A 332 -10.85 -1.23 16.88
C ILE A 332 -11.58 0.02 16.38
N GLU A 333 -11.82 0.98 17.27
CA GLU A 333 -12.40 2.27 16.90
C GLU A 333 -11.54 2.98 15.85
N GLN A 334 -10.23 3.08 16.10
CA GLN A 334 -9.30 3.72 15.18
C GLN A 334 -9.28 3.00 13.82
N LEU A 335 -9.31 1.67 13.80
CA LEU A 335 -9.40 0.86 12.60
C LEU A 335 -10.61 1.26 11.75
N PHE A 336 -11.81 1.26 12.34
CA PHE A 336 -13.03 1.56 11.61
C PHE A 336 -13.09 3.02 11.14
N ARG A 337 -12.60 3.98 11.94
CA ARG A 337 -12.46 5.37 11.51
C ARG A 337 -11.53 5.50 10.29
N CYS A 338 -10.40 4.82 10.32
CA CYS A 338 -9.44 4.76 9.21
C CYS A 338 -10.06 4.12 7.97
N LEU A 339 -10.74 2.98 8.13
CA LEU A 339 -11.43 2.29 7.05
C LEU A 339 -12.50 3.17 6.40
N GLN A 340 -13.34 3.82 7.21
CA GLN A 340 -14.35 4.77 6.74
C GLN A 340 -13.72 5.91 5.93
N ALA A 341 -12.67 6.53 6.46
CA ALA A 341 -11.97 7.62 5.78
C ALA A 341 -11.36 7.16 4.45
N ALA A 342 -10.77 5.97 4.41
CA ALA A 342 -10.17 5.42 3.19
C ALA A 342 -11.23 5.04 2.14
N LEU A 343 -12.37 4.46 2.56
CA LEU A 343 -13.47 4.15 1.66
C LEU A 343 -14.11 5.43 1.10
N LEU A 344 -14.26 6.47 1.91
CA LEU A 344 -14.87 7.74 1.52
C LEU A 344 -13.89 8.74 0.91
N ALA A 345 -12.61 8.39 0.78
CA ALA A 345 -11.61 9.27 0.16
C ALA A 345 -11.91 9.43 -1.34
N ASP A 346 -12.16 10.68 -1.75
CA ASP A 346 -12.51 11.04 -3.12
C ASP A 346 -13.68 10.25 -3.71
N VAL A 347 -14.85 10.40 -3.09
CA VAL A 347 -16.12 9.77 -3.52
C VAL A 347 -16.43 10.01 -5.01
N ARG A 348 -15.93 11.10 -5.60
CA ARG A 348 -16.18 11.48 -6.99
C ARG A 348 -15.25 10.80 -7.99
N GLN A 349 -14.09 10.27 -7.58
CA GLN A 349 -13.26 9.44 -8.46
C GLN A 349 -13.98 8.15 -8.93
N LEU A 350 -15.00 7.70 -8.21
CA LEU A 350 -15.82 6.55 -8.61
C LEU A 350 -16.99 6.91 -9.54
N ALA A 351 -17.16 8.20 -9.89
CA ALA A 351 -18.19 8.65 -10.82
C ALA A 351 -17.95 8.16 -12.27
N VAL A 352 -17.05 7.22 -12.55
CA VAL A 352 -16.92 6.66 -13.91
C VAL A 352 -16.46 5.20 -13.88
N CYS A 353 -16.97 4.36 -12.96
CA CYS A 353 -16.70 2.92 -13.01
C CYS A 353 -17.88 2.16 -13.60
N ARG A 354 -17.80 1.82 -14.90
CA ARG A 354 -18.64 0.81 -15.54
C ARG A 354 -17.92 -0.53 -15.49
N ILE A 355 -18.29 -1.38 -14.54
CA ILE A 355 -17.83 -2.76 -14.42
C ILE A 355 -18.72 -3.63 -15.29
N VAL A 356 -18.26 -3.96 -16.49
CA VAL A 356 -18.99 -4.88 -17.38
C VAL A 356 -18.59 -6.30 -17.01
N VAL A 357 -19.53 -7.09 -16.48
CA VAL A 357 -19.32 -8.53 -16.27
C VAL A 357 -20.02 -9.26 -17.41
N GLU A 358 -19.24 -10.01 -18.18
CA GLU A 358 -19.76 -10.88 -19.23
C GLU A 358 -20.29 -12.16 -18.60
N ASP A 359 -21.60 -12.38 -18.71
CA ASP A 359 -22.24 -13.65 -18.36
C ASP A 359 -21.87 -14.69 -19.44
N PRO A 360 -21.04 -15.70 -19.13
CA PRO A 360 -20.58 -16.68 -20.11
C PRO A 360 -21.71 -17.60 -20.60
N GLU A 361 -22.82 -17.69 -19.87
CA GLU A 361 -23.96 -18.55 -20.20
C GLU A 361 -25.01 -17.83 -21.07
N LYS A 362 -24.96 -16.49 -21.12
CA LYS A 362 -25.83 -15.67 -21.96
C LYS A 362 -25.01 -14.85 -22.95
N ASN A 363 -24.54 -15.53 -24.01
CA ASN A 363 -23.98 -14.87 -25.19
C ASN A 363 -24.88 -13.72 -25.65
N GLY A 364 -24.47 -12.47 -25.38
CA GLY A 364 -25.18 -11.25 -25.77
C GLY A 364 -25.81 -10.43 -24.62
N TYR A 365 -25.76 -10.87 -23.35
CA TYR A 365 -26.21 -10.07 -22.21
C TYR A 365 -25.02 -9.51 -21.42
N LEU A 366 -24.74 -8.22 -21.60
CA LEU A 366 -23.78 -7.48 -20.78
C LEU A 366 -24.49 -7.03 -19.50
N PHE A 367 -24.11 -7.59 -18.36
CA PHE A 367 -24.51 -7.02 -17.07
C PHE A 367 -23.55 -5.88 -16.73
N ASN A 368 -24.09 -4.67 -16.67
CA ASN A 368 -23.34 -3.50 -16.24
C ASN A 368 -23.47 -3.41 -14.71
N TYR A 369 -22.42 -3.80 -14.02
CA TYR A 369 -22.21 -3.51 -12.62
C TYR A 369 -21.47 -2.17 -12.50
N GLY A 370 -21.69 -1.44 -11.42
CA GLY A 370 -21.18 -0.08 -11.31
C GLY A 370 -22.06 0.96 -12.01
N TRP A 371 -21.60 2.19 -11.94
CA TRP A 371 -22.37 3.36 -12.28
C TRP A 371 -22.11 3.77 -13.73
N ASP A 372 -23.16 3.94 -14.52
CA ASP A 372 -23.03 4.50 -15.88
C ASP A 372 -22.89 6.02 -15.78
N GLY A 373 -21.64 6.49 -15.72
CA GLY A 373 -21.36 7.92 -15.62
C GLY A 373 -21.82 8.75 -16.81
N GLN A 374 -22.10 8.13 -17.98
CA GLN A 374 -22.73 8.86 -19.08
C GLN A 374 -24.15 9.30 -18.72
N LYS A 375 -24.92 8.50 -17.96
CA LYS A 375 -26.27 8.91 -17.53
C LYS A 375 -26.28 10.07 -16.54
N LEU A 376 -25.19 10.31 -15.81
CA LEU A 376 -25.07 11.48 -14.94
C LEU A 376 -24.48 12.71 -15.62
N LEU A 377 -23.56 12.54 -16.55
CA LEU A 377 -23.06 13.65 -17.37
C LEU A 377 -24.17 14.24 -18.25
N CYS A 378 -25.15 13.43 -18.69
CA CYS A 378 -26.32 13.94 -19.42
C CYS A 378 -27.24 14.86 -18.59
N ASN A 379 -27.16 14.81 -17.24
CA ASN A 379 -27.93 15.70 -16.36
C ASN A 379 -27.14 16.94 -15.91
N LEU A 380 -25.83 17.01 -16.16
CA LEU A 380 -25.01 18.17 -15.84
C LEU A 380 -24.99 19.22 -16.96
N ASP A 381 -25.41 18.85 -18.18
CA ASP A 381 -25.61 19.79 -19.30
C ASP A 381 -27.02 20.43 -19.30
N GLN A 382 -27.83 20.23 -18.25
CA GLN A 382 -29.19 20.79 -18.13
C GLN A 382 -29.43 21.71 -16.92
N GLU A 383 -28.39 22.12 -16.20
CA GLU A 383 -28.39 23.28 -15.30
C GLU A 383 -27.27 24.25 -15.70
#